data_AF-A0A920RH98-F1
#
_entry.id   AF-A0A920RH98-F1
#
_cell.length_a   1.000
_cell.length_b   1.000
_cell.length_c   1.000
_cell.angle_alpha   90.00
_cell.angle_beta   90.00
_cell.angle_gamma   90.00
#
_symmetry.space_group_name_H-M   'P 1'
#
loop_
_entity.id
_entity.type
_entity.pdbx_description
1 polymer ?
#
loop_
_entity_poly.entity_id
_entity_poly.type
_entity_poly.pdbx_seq_one_letter_code
_entity_poly.pdbx_strand_id
1 'polypeptide(L)' 'MPRAGGGLTGLTAPDAPLDLGNSGTGFRLLSAVLAGQTFASVFNWGSFLT' A
#
# COMPACT_ATOMS: atom_id res chain seq x y z
N MET A 1 -19.92 -1.72 -14.15
CA MET A 1 -18.58 -2.03 -14.71
C MET A 1 -17.79 -2.81 -13.67
N PRO A 2 -17.41 -4.08 -13.90
CA PRO A 2 -16.61 -4.83 -12.94
C PRO A 2 -15.16 -4.33 -13.03
N ARG A 3 -14.65 -3.70 -11.97
CA ARG A 3 -13.23 -3.38 -11.85
C ARG A 3 -12.53 -4.66 -11.42
N ALA A 4 -12.13 -5.49 -12.37
CA ALA A 4 -11.36 -6.69 -12.07
C ALA A 4 -10.03 -6.25 -11.40
N GLY A 5 -9.85 -6.61 -10.13
CA GLY A 5 -8.61 -6.34 -9.41
C GLY A 5 -7.48 -7.16 -10.03
N GLY A 6 -6.33 -6.55 -10.29
CA GLY A 6 -5.21 -7.13 -11.02
C GLY A 6 -4.52 -8.34 -10.36
N GLY A 7 -5.04 -8.88 -9.26
CA GLY A 7 -4.40 -9.96 -8.51
C GLY A 7 -3.04 -9.54 -7.91
N LEU A 8 -2.30 -10.52 -7.39
CA LEU A 8 -1.02 -10.28 -6.72
C LEU A 8 0.06 -9.73 -7.66
N THR A 9 -0.04 -9.96 -8.97
CA THR A 9 0.93 -9.50 -9.97
C THR A 9 0.50 -8.24 -10.73
N GLY A 10 -0.76 -7.81 -10.59
CA GLY A 10 -1.27 -6.59 -11.21
C GLY A 10 -1.12 -5.34 -10.34
N LEU A 11 -0.40 -5.45 -9.23
CA LEU A 11 -0.01 -4.29 -8.43
C LEU A 11 1.11 -3.54 -9.15
N THR A 12 1.06 -2.22 -9.07
CA THR A 12 2.03 -1.31 -9.66
C THR A 12 2.58 -0.40 -8.57
N ALA A 13 3.79 0.12 -8.80
CA ALA A 13 4.41 1.05 -7.87
C ALA A 13 3.53 2.30 -7.72
N PRO A 14 3.24 2.75 -6.49
CA PRO A 14 2.46 3.95 -6.28
C PRO A 14 3.28 5.20 -6.61
N ASP A 15 2.64 6.21 -7.22
CA ASP A 15 3.28 7.49 -7.56
C ASP A 15 3.57 8.36 -6.32
N ALA A 16 2.95 8.07 -5.19
CA ALA A 16 3.09 8.79 -3.93
C ALA A 16 3.09 7.82 -2.74
N PRO A 17 3.61 8.25 -1.57
CA PRO A 17 3.55 7.44 -0.36
C PRO A 17 2.12 7.00 0.00
N LEU A 18 1.98 5.76 0.43
CA LEU A 18 0.70 5.21 0.89
C LEU A 18 0.42 5.70 2.31
N ASP A 19 -0.61 6.53 2.47
CA ASP A 19 -1.04 7.01 3.78
C ASP A 19 -1.94 5.97 4.46
N LEU A 20 -1.47 5.43 5.58
CA LEU A 20 -2.20 4.46 6.38
C LEU A 20 -2.72 5.06 7.69
N GLY A 21 -2.53 6.36 7.91
CA GLY A 21 -2.88 7.03 9.16
C GLY A 21 -2.29 6.30 10.38
N ASN A 22 -3.11 6.09 11.41
CA ASN A 22 -2.74 5.36 12.63
C ASN A 22 -3.13 3.86 12.56
N SER A 23 -3.41 3.32 11.38
CA SER A 23 -3.84 1.93 11.25
C SER A 23 -2.64 0.98 11.28
N GLY A 24 -2.26 0.56 12.49
CA GLY A 24 -1.25 -0.50 12.68
C GLY A 24 -1.63 -1.80 11.97
N THR A 25 -2.92 -2.15 11.96
CA THR A 25 -3.43 -3.33 11.22
C THR A 25 -3.24 -3.18 9.72
N GLY A 26 -3.56 -2.00 9.16
CA GLY A 26 -3.38 -1.71 7.74
C GLY A 26 -1.92 -1.84 7.33
N PHE A 27 -1.00 -1.26 8.11
CA PHE A 27 0.44 -1.36 7.84
C PHE A 27 0.93 -2.80 7.83
N ARG A 28 0.56 -3.63 8.80
CA ARG A 28 1.00 -5.04 8.85
C ARG A 28 0.49 -5.87 7.67
N LEU A 29 -0.76 -5.65 7.26
CA LEU A 29 -1.34 -6.37 6.13
C LEU A 29 -0.74 -5.90 4.80
N LEU A 30 -0.67 -4.59 4.55
CA LEU A 30 -0.12 -4.06 3.31
C LEU A 30 1.38 -4.31 3.17
N SER A 31 2.16 -4.20 4.25
CA SER A 31 3.60 -4.49 4.20
C SER A 31 3.86 -5.96 3.83
N ALA A 32 3.06 -6.90 4.33
CA ALA A 32 3.16 -8.30 3.94
C ALA A 32 2.83 -8.52 2.46
N VAL A 33 1.81 -7.83 1.93
CA VAL A 33 1.43 -7.92 0.51
C VAL A 33 2.50 -7.31 -0.40
N LEU A 34 3.03 -6.14 -0.03
CA LEU A 34 4.02 -5.42 -0.84
C LEU A 34 5.43 -6.01 -0.72
N ALA A 35 5.74 -6.75 0.36
CA ALA A 35 7.03 -7.44 0.49
C ALA A 35 7.26 -8.50 -0.61
N GLY A 36 6.21 -8.99 -1.25
CA GLY A 36 6.30 -9.90 -2.40
C GLY A 36 6.41 -9.21 -3.77
N GLN A 37 6.39 -7.87 -3.81
CA GLN A 37 6.45 -7.11 -5.06
C GLN A 37 7.88 -6.79 -5.47
N THR A 38 8.09 -6.60 -6.76
CA THR A 38 9.40 -6.26 -7.35
C THR A 38 9.71 -4.76 -7.35
N PHE A 39 8.82 -3.95 -6.77
CA PHE A 39 8.95 -2.50 -6.70
C PHE A 39 8.99 -1.99 -5.25
N ALA A 40 9.62 -0.84 -5.06
CA ALA A 40 9.65 -0.17 -3.77
C ALA A 40 8.32 0.56 -3.48
N SER A 41 7.94 0.64 -2.21
CA SER A 41 6.80 1.42 -1.75
C SER A 41 7.16 2.13 -0.44
N VAL A 42 6.66 3.35 -0.30
CA VAL A 42 6.85 4.17 0.91
C VAL A 42 5.51 4.27 1.61
N PHE A 43 5.51 4.05 2.93
CA PHE A 43 4.35 4.23 3.78
C PHE A 43 4.49 5.50 4.59
N ASN A 44 3.42 6.28 4.67
CA ASN A 44 3.29 7.33 5.67
C ASN A 44 2.51 6.77 6.87
N TRP A 45 3.05 6.92 8.07
CA TRP A 45 2.45 6.45 9.30
C TRP A 45 2.17 7.65 10.20
N GLY A 46 0.90 7.90 10.51
CA GLY A 46 0.49 9.02 11.34
C GLY A 46 0.86 10.38 10.75
N SER A 47 0.20 10.79 9.65
CA SER A 47 0.13 12.22 9.32
C SER A 47 -0.78 12.92 10.33
N PHE A 48 -0.19 13.50 11.39
CA PHE A 48 -0.88 14.47 12.25
C PHE A 48 -0.85 15.90 11.68
N LEU A 49 -0.34 16.07 10.45
CA LEU A 49 -0.16 17.37 9.80
C LEU A 49 -0.64 17.30 8.34
N THR A 50 -1.96 17.32 8.17
CA THR A 50 -2.67 17.85 6.99
C THR A 50 -3.87 18.63 7.47
#